data_AF-X1CJ83-F1
#
_entry.id   AF-X1CJ83-F1
#
_cell.length_a   1.000
_cell.length_b   1.000
_cell.length_c   1.000
_cell.angle_alpha   90.00
_cell.angle_beta   90.00
_cell.angle_gamma   90.00
#
_symmetry.space_group_name_H-M   'P 1'
#
loop_
_entity.id
_entity.type
_entity.pdbx_description
1 polymer ?
#
loop_
_entity_poly.entity_id
_entity_poly.type
_entity_poly.pdbx_seq_one_letter_code
_entity_poly.pdbx_strand_id
1 'polypeptide(L)'
;FDSGQLRRPFIAYRVGETRASYFKGYEDITPQVIEELKKLVPDATYYPIPRYNPHKMIDLQSLLAYADLFVGGGGTITEEATWWGTWCVTCKPFKTTYDQWLITNDLLSSVTDPVQGAIKCKQLLTLKAKNSAAKKLRSQKFPVVTICDMLERRRIV
;
A
#
# COMPACT_ATOMS: atom_id res chain seq x y z
N PHE A 1 3.87 -17.67 -21.13
CA PHE A 1 5.00 -17.83 -20.21
C PHE A 1 4.47 -18.49 -18.95
N ASP A 2 4.37 -19.81 -18.99
CA ASP A 2 3.91 -20.61 -17.87
C ASP A 2 4.91 -21.77 -17.74
N SER A 3 5.91 -21.55 -16.89
CA SER A 3 6.80 -22.59 -16.42
C SER A 3 6.44 -22.78 -14.95
N GLY A 4 5.89 -23.95 -14.60
CA GLY A 4 5.34 -24.31 -13.29
C GLY A 4 6.29 -24.26 -12.08
N GLN A 5 7.33 -23.42 -12.10
CA GLN A 5 7.97 -22.92 -10.90
C GLN A 5 7.06 -21.88 -10.24
N LEU A 6 6.69 -22.12 -8.98
CA LEU A 6 6.09 -21.09 -8.13
C LEU A 6 6.97 -19.85 -8.17
N ARG A 7 6.48 -18.80 -8.85
CA ARG A 7 7.16 -17.50 -8.92
C ARG A 7 7.48 -17.04 -7.50
N ARG A 8 8.73 -16.66 -7.25
CA ARG A 8 9.16 -16.06 -5.97
C ARG A 8 8.26 -14.85 -5.67
N PRO A 9 7.75 -14.72 -4.43
CA PRO A 9 6.93 -13.56 -4.07
C PRO A 9 7.66 -12.25 -4.37
N PHE A 10 7.00 -11.31 -5.02
CA PHE A 10 7.50 -9.96 -5.27
C PHE A 10 6.90 -8.99 -4.26
N ILE A 11 7.75 -8.47 -3.38
CA ILE A 11 7.38 -7.58 -2.29
C ILE A 11 7.94 -6.20 -2.60
N ALA A 12 7.06 -5.27 -2.94
CA ALA A 12 7.43 -3.87 -3.11
C ALA A 12 7.26 -3.13 -1.78
N TYR A 13 8.16 -2.20 -1.48
CA TYR A 13 8.04 -1.43 -0.24
C TYR A 13 8.52 0.00 -0.38
N ARG A 14 7.95 0.89 0.43
CA ARG A 14 8.33 2.31 0.44
C ARG A 14 8.24 2.89 1.85
N VAL A 15 9.32 3.55 2.26
CA VAL A 15 9.36 4.29 3.52
C VAL A 15 8.32 5.43 3.56
N GLY A 16 7.89 5.75 4.77
CA GLY A 16 7.01 6.88 5.07
C GLY A 16 7.62 8.23 4.67
N GLU A 17 6.77 9.25 4.61
CA GLU A 17 7.18 10.64 4.38
C GLU A 17 7.77 11.26 5.64
N THR A 18 8.91 10.75 6.08
CA THR A 18 9.67 11.24 7.24
C THR A 18 10.05 12.73 7.18
N ARG A 19 10.06 13.38 6.00
CA ARG A 19 10.33 14.83 5.86
C ARG A 19 9.07 15.69 5.93
N ALA A 20 7.86 15.12 5.94
CA ALA A 20 6.64 15.90 6.10
C ALA A 20 6.47 16.40 7.53
N SER A 21 5.86 17.58 7.67
CA SER A 21 5.50 18.17 8.96
C SER A 21 4.63 17.25 9.82
N TYR A 22 3.68 16.55 9.21
CA TYR A 22 2.79 15.62 9.91
C TYR A 22 3.49 14.34 10.42
N PHE A 23 4.68 14.03 9.92
CA PHE A 23 5.44 12.84 10.34
C PHE A 23 6.45 13.19 11.46
N LYS A 24 6.58 14.47 11.80
CA LYS A 24 7.51 14.93 12.83
C LYS A 24 7.20 14.28 14.18
N GLY A 25 8.22 13.70 14.81
CA GLY A 25 8.09 13.02 16.10
C GLY A 25 7.68 11.56 16.02
N TYR A 26 7.47 11.02 14.81
CA TYR A 26 7.22 9.60 14.59
C TYR A 26 8.41 8.92 13.92
N GLU A 27 8.59 7.65 14.26
CA GLU A 27 9.52 6.74 13.59
C GLU A 27 8.78 5.97 12.48
N ASP A 28 9.41 5.81 11.33
CA ASP A 28 8.92 4.91 10.29
C ASP A 28 9.41 3.49 10.58
N ILE A 29 8.50 2.59 10.93
CA ILE A 29 8.82 1.19 11.22
C ILE A 29 8.92 0.31 9.97
N THR A 30 8.69 0.87 8.76
CA THR A 30 8.71 0.11 7.50
C THR A 30 10.04 -0.65 7.31
N PRO A 31 11.23 -0.04 7.50
CA PRO A 31 12.50 -0.76 7.38
C PRO A 31 12.60 -1.97 8.31
N GLN A 32 12.20 -1.81 9.57
CA GLN A 32 12.24 -2.83 10.62
C GLN A 32 11.29 -3.99 10.28
N VAL A 33 10.09 -3.70 9.79
CA VAL A 33 9.16 -4.73 9.28
C VAL A 33 9.78 -5.51 8.13
N ILE A 34 10.45 -4.84 7.19
CA ILE A 34 11.10 -5.49 6.05
C ILE A 34 12.29 -6.35 6.48
N GLU A 35 13.09 -5.91 7.45
CA GLU A 35 14.18 -6.69 8.02
C GLU A 35 13.68 -7.97 8.70
N GLU A 36 12.63 -7.88 9.51
CA GLU A 36 12.00 -9.06 10.10
C GLU A 36 11.37 -9.98 9.03
N LEU A 37 10.73 -9.40 8.01
CA LEU A 37 10.13 -10.18 6.92
C LEU A 37 11.17 -10.93 6.09
N LYS A 38 12.34 -10.33 5.83
CA LYS A 38 13.46 -11.00 5.15
C LYS A 38 13.94 -12.25 5.89
N LYS A 39 13.90 -12.27 7.22
CA LYS A 39 14.22 -13.48 8.01
C LYS A 39 13.16 -14.57 7.83
N LEU A 40 11.89 -14.18 7.72
CA LEU A 40 10.76 -15.11 7.63
C LEU A 40 10.51 -15.64 6.21
N VAL A 41 10.85 -14.86 5.19
CA VAL A 41 10.64 -15.15 3.76
C VAL A 41 11.89 -14.72 2.96
N PRO A 42 13.03 -15.39 3.13
CA PRO A 42 14.30 -15.01 2.49
C PRO A 42 14.28 -15.16 0.96
N ASP A 43 13.46 -16.08 0.43
CA ASP A 43 13.39 -16.36 -1.01
C ASP A 43 12.54 -15.36 -1.81
N ALA A 44 11.92 -14.38 -1.15
CA ALA A 44 11.15 -13.34 -1.82
C ALA A 44 12.06 -12.30 -2.50
N THR A 45 11.56 -11.69 -3.57
CA THR A 45 12.20 -10.53 -4.20
C THR A 45 11.70 -9.27 -3.51
N TYR A 46 12.62 -8.53 -2.88
CA TYR A 46 12.32 -7.28 -2.19
C TYR A 46 12.72 -6.09 -3.08
N TYR A 47 11.75 -5.23 -3.41
CA TYR A 47 11.98 -4.05 -4.23
C TYR A 47 11.72 -2.76 -3.44
N PRO A 48 12.77 -2.03 -3.02
CA PRO A 48 12.62 -0.71 -2.43
C PRO A 48 12.23 0.31 -3.50
N ILE A 49 11.14 1.03 -3.27
CA ILE A 49 10.75 2.18 -4.08
C ILE A 49 11.40 3.43 -3.47
N PRO A 50 12.33 4.10 -4.16
CA PRO A 50 13.01 5.27 -3.62
C PRO A 50 12.03 6.41 -3.33
N ARG A 51 12.22 7.09 -2.20
CA ARG A 51 11.40 8.25 -1.82
C ARG A 51 12.10 9.58 -2.08
N TYR A 52 13.28 9.76 -1.48
CA TYR A 52 14.01 11.03 -1.51
C TYR A 52 15.15 11.06 -2.50
N ASN A 53 15.59 9.91 -2.98
CA ASN A 53 16.70 9.82 -3.90
C ASN A 53 16.17 9.88 -5.33
N PRO A 54 16.82 10.66 -6.21
CA PRO A 54 16.56 10.61 -7.64
C PRO A 54 16.64 9.18 -8.14
N HIS A 55 15.67 8.78 -8.94
CA HIS A 55 15.61 7.46 -9.55
C HIS A 55 15.03 7.59 -10.95
N LYS A 56 15.35 6.63 -11.81
CA LYS A 56 14.71 6.55 -13.13
C LYS A 56 13.20 6.35 -12.92
N MET A 57 12.40 7.10 -13.69
CA MET A 57 10.95 6.90 -13.66
C MET A 57 10.63 5.46 -14.04
N ILE A 58 9.95 4.77 -13.13
CA ILE A 58 9.39 3.46 -13.34
C ILE A 58 7.87 3.61 -13.48
N ASP A 59 7.24 2.73 -14.26
CA ASP A 59 5.79 2.60 -14.22
C ASP A 59 5.39 2.01 -12.86
N LEU A 60 5.13 2.91 -11.92
CA LEU A 60 4.81 2.58 -10.55
C LEU A 60 3.48 1.83 -10.46
N GLN A 61 2.49 2.17 -11.29
CA GLN A 61 1.19 1.51 -11.25
C GLN A 61 1.30 0.06 -11.71
N SER A 62 2.03 -0.20 -12.80
CA SER A 62 2.31 -1.58 -13.22
C SER A 62 3.11 -2.36 -12.18
N LEU A 63 4.06 -1.72 -11.49
CA LEU A 63 4.82 -2.36 -10.41
C LEU A 63 3.91 -2.74 -9.23
N LEU A 64 3.06 -1.82 -8.78
CA LEU A 64 2.10 -2.09 -7.70
C LEU A 64 1.10 -3.17 -8.10
N ALA A 65 0.63 -3.17 -9.35
CA ALA A 65 -0.26 -4.19 -9.89
C ALA A 65 0.41 -5.57 -10.00
N TYR A 66 1.71 -5.62 -10.28
CA TYR A 66 2.48 -6.87 -10.39
C TYR A 66 2.85 -7.47 -9.02
N ALA A 67 2.95 -6.63 -7.98
CA ALA A 67 3.41 -7.06 -6.67
C ALA A 67 2.43 -7.99 -5.96
N ASP A 68 2.96 -8.95 -5.20
CA ASP A 68 2.19 -9.87 -4.40
C ASP A 68 1.82 -9.23 -3.05
N LEU A 69 2.72 -8.39 -2.53
CA LEU A 69 2.56 -7.63 -1.30
C LEU A 69 3.20 -6.24 -1.46
N PHE A 70 2.54 -5.23 -0.92
CA PHE A 70 3.09 -3.89 -0.74
C PHE A 70 3.17 -3.52 0.75
N VAL A 71 4.34 -3.09 1.21
CA VAL A 71 4.55 -2.60 2.58
C VAL A 71 4.94 -1.13 2.54
N GLY A 72 4.13 -0.25 3.12
CA GLY A 72 4.37 1.18 3.03
C GLY A 72 4.21 1.92 4.34
N GLY A 73 4.94 3.02 4.51
CA GLY A 73 4.69 4.01 5.58
C GLY A 73 3.36 4.79 5.41
N GLY A 74 2.47 4.32 4.54
CA GLY A 74 1.14 4.87 4.24
C GLY A 74 1.12 5.91 3.12
N GLY A 75 0.06 6.73 3.12
CA GLY A 75 -0.18 7.74 2.09
C GLY A 75 -0.80 7.15 0.82
N THR A 76 -0.84 7.97 -0.24
CA THR A 76 -1.54 7.66 -1.49
C THR A 76 -1.03 6.38 -2.16
N ILE A 77 0.28 6.12 -2.14
CA ILE A 77 0.85 4.92 -2.78
C ILE A 77 0.33 3.61 -2.16
N THR A 78 0.06 3.59 -0.86
CA THR A 78 -0.53 2.41 -0.21
C THR A 78 -1.96 2.20 -0.69
N GLU A 79 -2.74 3.28 -0.81
CA GLU A 79 -4.10 3.22 -1.36
C GLU A 79 -4.10 2.76 -2.83
N GLU A 80 -3.21 3.29 -3.67
CA GLU A 80 -3.03 2.85 -5.06
C GLU A 80 -2.69 1.35 -5.16
N ALA A 81 -1.88 0.83 -4.24
CA ALA A 81 -1.60 -0.61 -4.20
C ALA A 81 -2.88 -1.42 -3.85
N THR A 82 -3.69 -0.94 -2.91
CA THR A 82 -4.98 -1.57 -2.59
C THR A 82 -5.95 -1.52 -3.77
N TRP A 83 -5.91 -0.45 -4.58
CA TRP A 83 -6.71 -0.33 -5.79
C TRP A 83 -6.46 -1.50 -6.74
N TRP A 84 -5.21 -1.96 -6.90
CA TRP A 84 -4.88 -3.11 -7.74
C TRP A 84 -5.24 -4.47 -7.13
N GLY A 85 -5.71 -4.49 -5.88
CA GLY A 85 -5.91 -5.72 -5.11
C GLY A 85 -4.59 -6.35 -4.65
N THR A 86 -3.49 -5.61 -4.70
CA THR A 86 -2.25 -6.04 -4.08
C THR A 86 -2.44 -6.04 -2.56
N TRP A 87 -2.01 -7.10 -1.89
CA TRP A 87 -2.08 -7.15 -0.44
C TRP A 87 -1.24 -6.02 0.15
N CYS A 88 -1.79 -5.28 1.11
CA CYS A 88 -1.14 -4.08 1.63
C CYS A 88 -1.01 -4.12 3.14
N VAL A 89 0.18 -3.77 3.62
CA VAL A 89 0.46 -3.48 5.03
C VAL A 89 0.92 -2.03 5.12
N THR A 90 0.31 -1.26 6.02
CA THR A 90 0.77 0.08 6.38
C THR A 90 1.46 0.08 7.73
N CYS A 91 2.64 0.68 7.74
CA CYS A 91 3.48 0.95 8.91
C CYS A 91 3.31 2.40 9.40
N LYS A 92 2.27 3.10 8.92
CA LYS A 92 2.02 4.49 9.28
C LYS A 92 1.69 4.60 10.77
N PRO A 93 2.31 5.54 11.50
CA PRO A 93 2.18 5.65 12.94
C PRO A 93 0.81 6.18 13.41
N PHE A 94 -0.02 6.66 12.48
CA PHE A 94 -1.38 7.15 12.74
C PHE A 94 -2.30 6.80 11.56
N LYS A 95 -3.61 6.76 11.82
CA LYS A 95 -4.62 6.40 10.83
C LYS A 95 -5.37 7.64 10.36
N THR A 96 -5.49 7.81 9.05
CA THR A 96 -6.40 8.80 8.45
C THR A 96 -7.79 8.19 8.22
N THR A 97 -8.75 9.01 7.83
CA THR A 97 -10.11 8.57 7.52
C THR A 97 -10.15 7.52 6.40
N TYR A 98 -9.35 7.70 5.34
CA TYR A 98 -9.29 6.73 4.26
C TYR A 98 -8.57 5.44 4.71
N ASP A 99 -7.50 5.55 5.51
CA ASP A 99 -6.83 4.37 6.10
C ASP A 99 -7.85 3.56 6.92
N GLN A 100 -8.65 4.22 7.75
CA GLN A 100 -9.67 3.58 8.57
C GLN A 100 -10.73 2.88 7.70
N TRP A 101 -11.20 3.52 6.62
CA TRP A 101 -12.15 2.90 5.70
C TRP A 101 -11.57 1.66 5.01
N LEU A 102 -10.32 1.74 4.54
CA LEU A 102 -9.63 0.62 3.89
C LEU A 102 -9.43 -0.56 4.86
N ILE A 103 -9.06 -0.28 6.12
CA ILE A 103 -8.89 -1.28 7.17
C ILE A 103 -10.23 -1.97 7.47
N THR A 104 -11.30 -1.19 7.69
CA THR A 104 -12.64 -1.72 7.98
C THR A 104 -13.22 -2.55 6.83
N ASN A 105 -12.71 -2.36 5.61
CA ASN A 105 -13.15 -3.11 4.43
C ASN A 105 -12.18 -4.22 3.98
N ASP A 106 -11.20 -4.58 4.81
CA ASP A 106 -10.20 -5.63 4.57
C ASP A 106 -9.25 -5.36 3.38
N LEU A 107 -9.08 -4.10 2.98
CA LEU A 107 -8.13 -3.71 1.92
C LEU A 107 -6.71 -3.49 2.45
N LEU A 108 -6.59 -3.06 3.70
CA LEU A 108 -5.33 -2.61 4.30
C LEU A 108 -5.16 -3.17 5.71
N SER A 109 -3.99 -3.70 6.02
CA SER A 109 -3.61 -4.06 7.40
C SER A 109 -2.70 -2.99 7.98
N SER A 110 -3.06 -2.41 9.13
CA SER A 110 -2.21 -1.44 9.85
C SER A 110 -1.43 -2.14 10.96
N VAL A 111 -0.13 -1.87 11.02
CA VAL A 111 0.79 -2.48 11.99
C VAL A 111 1.66 -1.42 12.64
N THR A 112 1.92 -1.58 13.93
CA THR A 112 2.75 -0.67 14.74
C THR A 112 3.93 -1.38 15.40
N ASP A 113 3.97 -2.71 15.33
CA ASP A 113 5.06 -3.54 15.83
C ASP A 113 5.77 -4.23 14.66
N PRO A 114 7.11 -4.15 14.55
CA PRO A 114 7.85 -4.74 13.44
C PRO A 114 7.66 -6.25 13.27
N VAL A 115 7.65 -7.00 14.37
CA VAL A 115 7.58 -8.47 14.37
C VAL A 115 6.19 -8.92 13.95
N GLN A 116 5.14 -8.33 14.53
CA GLN A 116 3.76 -8.58 14.12
C GLN A 116 3.52 -8.14 12.67
N GLY A 117 4.15 -7.05 12.24
CA GLY A 117 4.14 -6.59 10.86
C GLY A 117 4.65 -7.66 9.89
N ALA A 118 5.81 -8.24 10.18
CA ALA A 118 6.39 -9.31 9.37
C ALA A 118 5.55 -10.59 9.35
N ILE A 119 4.99 -11.00 10.50
CA ILE A 119 4.07 -12.15 10.58
C ILE A 119 2.83 -11.90 9.72
N LYS A 120 2.23 -10.71 9.80
CA LYS A 120 1.06 -10.35 8.99
C LYS A 120 1.39 -10.35 7.51
N CYS A 121 2.54 -9.81 7.12
CA CYS A 121 3.02 -9.86 5.74
C CYS A 121 3.12 -11.31 5.23
N LYS A 122 3.72 -12.21 6.01
CA LYS A 122 3.83 -13.64 5.68
C LYS A 122 2.46 -14.28 5.52
N GLN A 123 1.50 -13.99 6.40
CA GLN A 123 0.12 -14.48 6.29
C GLN A 123 -0.55 -14.01 5.01
N LEU A 124 -0.38 -12.76 4.61
CA LEU A 124 -0.98 -12.25 3.37
C LEU A 124 -0.36 -12.90 2.13
N LEU A 125 0.94 -13.20 2.16
CA LEU A 125 1.62 -13.88 1.05
C LEU A 125 1.11 -15.32 0.81
N THR A 126 0.53 -15.99 1.82
CA THR A 126 -0.08 -17.32 1.59
C THR A 126 -1.39 -17.24 0.81
N LEU A 127 -2.01 -16.06 0.73
CA LEU A 127 -3.32 -15.87 0.10
C LEU A 127 -3.29 -15.84 -1.43
N LYS A 128 -2.11 -15.97 -2.08
CA LYS A 128 -1.78 -16.12 -3.53
C LYS A 128 -2.59 -15.30 -4.56
N ALA A 129 -3.91 -15.30 -4.50
CA ALA A 129 -4.79 -14.43 -5.25
C ALA A 129 -4.70 -12.97 -4.78
N LYS A 130 -5.05 -12.07 -5.70
CA LYS A 130 -5.27 -10.65 -5.40
C LYS A 130 -6.42 -10.49 -4.40
N ASN A 131 -6.32 -9.47 -3.55
CA ASN A 131 -7.35 -9.10 -2.61
C ASN A 131 -8.65 -8.71 -3.35
N SER A 132 -9.65 -9.59 -3.24
CA SER A 132 -10.95 -9.39 -3.88
C SER A 132 -11.73 -8.19 -3.33
N ALA A 133 -11.41 -7.71 -2.11
CA ALA A 133 -12.02 -6.54 -1.51
C ALA A 133 -11.74 -5.25 -2.29
N ALA A 134 -10.70 -5.22 -3.14
CA ALA A 134 -10.43 -4.11 -4.05
C ALA A 134 -11.62 -3.76 -4.96
N LYS A 135 -12.51 -4.73 -5.25
CA LYS A 135 -13.76 -4.47 -5.99
C LYS A 135 -14.63 -3.41 -5.30
N LYS A 136 -14.66 -3.36 -3.96
CA LYS A 136 -15.40 -2.35 -3.20
C LYS A 136 -14.87 -0.94 -3.49
N LEU A 137 -13.55 -0.77 -3.42
CA LEU A 137 -12.90 0.51 -3.71
C LEU A 137 -13.17 0.93 -5.17
N ARG A 138 -13.04 0.00 -6.13
CA ARG A 138 -13.31 0.26 -7.55
C ARG A 138 -14.78 0.53 -7.88
N SER A 139 -15.70 0.08 -7.03
CA SER A 139 -17.14 0.32 -7.20
C SER A 139 -17.59 1.69 -6.72
N GLN A 140 -16.72 2.46 -6.05
CA GLN A 140 -17.05 3.82 -5.64
C GLN A 140 -17.32 4.69 -6.88
N LYS A 141 -18.42 5.44 -6.83
CA LYS A 141 -18.81 6.34 -7.92
C LYS A 141 -18.17 7.69 -7.69
N PHE A 142 -17.42 8.17 -8.68
CA PHE A 142 -16.91 9.53 -8.66
C PHE A 142 -18.10 10.49 -8.74
N PRO A 143 -18.31 11.38 -7.75
CA PRO A 143 -19.49 12.25 -7.69
C PRO A 143 -19.33 13.46 -8.61
N VAL A 144 -18.79 13.29 -9.82
CA VAL A 144 -18.46 14.38 -10.74
C VAL A 144 -19.70 15.20 -11.09
N VAL A 145 -20.82 14.56 -11.38
CA VAL A 145 -22.07 15.23 -11.71
C VAL A 145 -22.53 16.08 -10.54
N THR A 146 -22.53 15.54 -9.32
CA THR A 146 -22.88 16.29 -8.11
C THR A 146 -21.96 17.49 -7.90
N ILE A 147 -20.65 17.33 -8.12
CA ILE A 147 -19.67 18.42 -7.99
C ILE A 147 -19.93 19.50 -9.04
N CYS A 148 -20.12 19.13 -10.31
CA CYS A 148 -20.44 20.05 -11.40
C CYS A 148 -21.73 20.83 -11.08
N ASP A 149 -22.80 20.13 -10.70
CA ASP A 149 -24.07 20.76 -10.30
C ASP A 149 -23.90 21.75 -9.16
N MET A 150 -23.08 21.39 -8.15
CA MET A 150 -22.81 22.29 -7.01
C MET A 150 -22.05 23.55 -7.43
N LEU A 151 -21.07 23.42 -8.32
CA LEU A 151 -20.29 24.56 -8.82
C LEU A 151 -21.14 25.48 -9.69
N GLU A 152 -21.99 24.92 -10.55
CA GLU A 152 -22.88 25.70 -11.43
C GLU A 152 -24.00 26.39 -10.65
N ARG A 153 -24.58 25.72 -9.64
CA ARG A 153 -25.60 26.31 -8.74
C ARG A 153 -25.01 27.35 -7.80
N ARG A 154 -23.75 27.18 -7.36
CA ARG A 154 -22.99 28.18 -6.62
C ARG A 154 -22.27 29.15 -7.54
N ARG A 155 -22.89 29.58 -8.65
CA ARG A 155 -22.46 30.81 -9.34
C ARG A 155 -22.42 31.94 -8.29
N ILE A 156 -21.22 32.14 -7.73
CA ILE A 156 -20.75 33.36 -7.12
C ILE A 156 -20.73 34.33 -8.30
N VAL A 157 -21.86 35.02 -8.50
CA VAL A 157 -21.93 36.25 -9.27
C VAL A 157 -21.77 37.39 -8.27
#